data_AF-A0A1V9YQ77-F1
#
_entry.id   AF-A0A1V9YQ77-F1
#
_cell.length_a   1.000
_cell.length_b   1.000
_cell.length_c   1.000
_cell.angle_alpha   90.00
_cell.angle_beta   90.00
_cell.angle_gamma   90.00
#
_symmetry.space_group_name_H-M   'P 1'
#
loop_
_entity.id
_entity.type
_entity.pdbx_description
1 polymer ?
#
loop_
_entity_poly.entity_id
_entity_poly.type
_entity_poly.pdbx_seq_one_letter_code
_entity_poly.pdbx_strand_id
1 'polypeptide(L)'
;MTVVTSNRSQLYQIIQRITKLVPFKDEQQVFRLKKMVDAEFGDVIQVLQELQHEGNPAVVESRILHLLQTGSPSKFLISAPPVFNASEVSYPLTKIAQGLANIARDQEVVVLVSSGAYNPVHMLHIRAFYVARQHIESNYKFPVVGAIISPCHDTYGVSAARISPVIDLVVRTKNRRKPREMIPKSHRLGMLEAATMSSSWIEVDKWEITRRRVLDYLSTLTHVREICEAQFPAYKFRVLYVCGVNTIVKLSHTALRDEGFGCIAVCRPNQTEMLMKHLGAKWSKTAIVAEDMGVLTCELERATSFRVRKSLIQNEPCAAMVGKHVSDYMIANRIGDKIAGREPWTAEDRLWRAKDLPYVEYSDMEIQCLLSQ
;
A
#
# COMPACT_ATOMS: atom_id res chain seq x y z
N MET A 1 -15.52 17.63 -14.53
CA MET A 1 -14.11 17.75 -14.13
C MET A 1 -13.94 19.02 -13.29
N THR A 2 -14.19 18.94 -11.99
CA THR A 2 -13.80 20.00 -11.05
C THR A 2 -12.39 19.69 -10.57
N VAL A 3 -11.41 20.36 -11.16
CA VAL A 3 -10.04 20.36 -10.66
C VAL A 3 -10.08 20.97 -9.26
N VAL A 4 -9.93 20.15 -8.22
CA VAL A 4 -9.85 20.63 -6.84
C VAL A 4 -8.49 21.31 -6.67
N THR A 5 -8.43 22.61 -6.96
CA THR A 5 -7.29 23.44 -6.59
C THR A 5 -7.14 23.38 -5.06
N SER A 6 -6.02 22.84 -4.57
CA SER A 6 -5.73 22.66 -3.16
C SER A 6 -5.78 24.00 -2.40
N ASN A 7 -6.91 24.30 -1.76
CA ASN A 7 -7.16 25.53 -0.97
C ASN A 7 -6.42 25.52 0.39
N ARG A 8 -5.28 24.84 0.48
CA ARG A 8 -4.53 24.62 1.73
C ARG A 8 -4.06 25.92 2.38
N SER A 9 -3.65 26.92 1.60
CA SER A 9 -3.24 28.23 2.13
C SER A 9 -4.38 28.88 2.93
N GLN A 10 -5.60 28.79 2.43
CA GLN A 10 -6.81 29.24 3.12
C GLN A 10 -7.09 28.40 4.37
N LEU A 11 -6.96 27.06 4.30
CA LEU A 11 -7.13 26.16 5.45
C LEU A 11 -6.11 26.44 6.57
N TYR A 12 -4.87 26.76 6.23
CA TYR A 12 -3.85 27.16 7.19
C TYR A 12 -4.15 28.51 7.85
N GLN A 13 -4.69 29.48 7.10
CA GLN A 13 -5.17 30.74 7.66
C GLN A 13 -6.36 30.52 8.60
N ILE A 14 -7.27 29.62 8.24
CA ILE A 14 -8.39 29.20 9.10
C ILE A 14 -7.85 28.60 10.41
N ILE A 15 -6.90 27.65 10.34
CA ILE A 15 -6.26 27.07 11.54
C ILE A 15 -5.62 28.16 12.39
N GLN A 16 -4.86 29.10 11.80
CA GLN A 16 -4.25 30.20 12.55
C GLN A 16 -5.29 31.09 13.25
N ARG A 17 -6.40 31.39 12.57
CA ARG A 17 -7.51 32.17 13.16
C ARG A 17 -8.14 31.41 14.34
N ILE A 18 -8.38 30.12 14.16
CA ILE A 18 -8.90 29.23 15.19
C ILE A 18 -7.96 29.18 16.41
N THR A 19 -6.65 29.04 16.20
CA THR A 19 -5.65 29.00 17.29
C THR A 19 -5.58 30.32 18.07
N LYS A 20 -5.99 31.44 17.47
CA LYS A 20 -6.13 32.72 18.17
C LYS A 20 -7.45 32.82 18.96
N LEU A 21 -8.49 32.12 18.52
CA LEU A 21 -9.83 32.14 19.15
C LEU A 21 -9.99 31.10 20.26
N VAL A 22 -9.28 29.97 20.17
CA VAL A 22 -9.42 28.82 21.08
C VAL A 22 -8.09 28.56 21.80
N PRO A 23 -8.07 28.50 23.15
CA PRO A 23 -6.89 28.12 23.90
C PRO A 23 -6.68 26.60 23.83
N PHE A 24 -5.96 26.13 22.81
CA PHE A 24 -5.56 24.71 22.73
C PHE A 24 -4.71 24.32 23.94
N LYS A 25 -5.03 23.19 24.56
CA LYS A 25 -4.37 22.73 25.80
C LYS A 25 -2.97 22.13 25.56
N ASP A 26 -2.65 21.77 24.32
CA ASP A 26 -1.39 21.10 23.94
C ASP A 26 -1.00 21.46 22.49
N GLU A 27 0.27 21.79 22.24
CA GLU A 27 0.83 22.01 20.90
C GLU A 27 0.63 20.78 19.99
N GLN A 28 0.54 19.58 20.55
CA GLN A 28 0.25 18.36 19.79
C GLN A 28 -1.12 18.39 19.12
N GLN A 29 -2.12 19.11 19.66
CA GLN A 29 -3.45 19.21 19.07
C GLN A 29 -3.42 20.00 17.76
N VAL A 30 -2.74 21.15 17.78
CA VAL A 30 -2.53 21.98 16.59
C VAL A 30 -1.71 21.23 15.55
N PHE A 31 -0.68 20.50 15.99
CA PHE A 31 0.13 19.67 15.09
C PHE A 31 -0.67 18.54 14.44
N ARG A 32 -1.53 17.85 15.20
CA ARG A 32 -2.44 16.83 14.66
C ARG A 32 -3.43 17.41 13.66
N LEU A 33 -4.03 18.55 13.97
CA LEU A 33 -4.96 19.24 13.06
C LEU A 33 -4.28 19.61 11.74
N LYS A 34 -3.07 20.18 11.80
CA LYS A 34 -2.26 20.48 10.62
C LYS A 34 -1.95 19.20 9.82
N LYS A 35 -1.59 18.11 10.50
CA LYS A 35 -1.36 16.81 9.84
C LYS A 35 -2.61 16.25 9.17
N MET A 36 -3.79 16.41 9.75
CA MET A 36 -5.05 15.97 9.14
C MET A 36 -5.38 16.79 7.87
N VAL A 37 -5.10 18.10 7.89
CA VAL A 37 -5.20 18.97 6.70
C VAL A 37 -4.14 18.64 5.65
N ASP A 38 -2.92 18.37 6.07
CA ASP A 38 -1.83 17.96 5.18
C ASP A 38 -2.14 16.64 4.51
N ALA A 39 -2.67 15.68 5.27
CA ALA A 39 -3.17 14.42 4.76
C ALA A 39 -4.44 14.59 3.90
N GLU A 40 -4.94 15.82 3.71
CA GLU A 40 -5.98 16.22 2.76
C GLU A 40 -7.36 15.57 2.96
N PHE A 41 -7.66 15.09 4.17
CA PHE A 41 -8.92 14.42 4.46
C PHE A 41 -10.13 15.33 4.21
N GLY A 42 -11.07 14.87 3.38
CA GLY A 42 -12.16 15.70 2.85
C GLY A 42 -13.07 16.26 3.94
N ASP A 43 -13.45 15.42 4.90
CA ASP A 43 -14.35 15.83 5.99
C ASP A 43 -13.69 16.86 6.92
N VAL A 44 -12.37 16.77 7.11
CA VAL A 44 -11.59 17.72 7.91
C VAL A 44 -11.57 19.09 7.23
N ILE A 45 -11.36 19.08 5.91
CA ILE A 45 -11.38 20.30 5.08
C ILE A 45 -12.75 20.96 5.17
N GLN A 46 -13.83 20.20 5.04
CA GLN A 46 -15.20 20.71 5.12
C GLN A 46 -15.49 21.35 6.48
N VAL A 47 -15.17 20.66 7.59
CA VAL A 47 -15.38 21.23 8.94
C VAL A 47 -14.61 22.52 9.14
N LEU A 48 -13.36 22.59 8.67
CA LEU A 48 -12.56 23.82 8.78
C LEU A 48 -13.17 24.96 7.95
N GLN A 49 -13.67 24.67 6.75
CA GLN A 49 -14.35 25.67 5.91
C GLN A 49 -15.63 26.21 6.58
N GLU A 50 -16.44 25.34 7.19
CA GLU A 50 -17.63 25.75 7.95
C GLU A 50 -17.27 26.63 9.15
N LEU A 51 -16.20 26.28 9.86
CA LEU A 51 -15.69 27.05 11.00
C LEU A 51 -15.07 28.40 10.62
N GLN A 52 -14.78 28.66 9.34
CA GLN A 52 -14.21 29.92 8.88
C GLN A 52 -15.11 31.13 9.21
N HIS A 53 -16.43 30.92 9.17
CA HIS A 53 -17.44 31.96 9.38
C HIS A 53 -18.05 31.94 10.79
N GLU A 54 -17.71 30.95 11.62
CA GLU A 54 -18.22 30.82 12.97
C GLU A 54 -17.50 31.80 13.92
N GLY A 55 -18.29 32.66 14.58
CA GLY A 55 -17.79 33.72 15.46
C GLY A 55 -17.71 33.32 16.93
N ASN A 56 -18.42 32.27 17.34
CA ASN A 56 -18.51 31.86 18.73
C ASN A 56 -17.33 30.94 19.15
N PRO A 57 -16.43 31.39 20.05
CA PRO A 57 -15.25 30.62 20.45
C PRO A 57 -15.58 29.25 21.06
N ALA A 58 -16.68 29.14 21.82
CA ALA A 58 -17.06 27.88 22.47
C ALA A 58 -17.54 26.83 21.46
N VAL A 59 -18.22 27.26 20.38
CA VAL A 59 -18.67 26.37 19.29
C VAL A 59 -17.47 25.91 18.46
N VAL A 60 -16.55 26.83 18.14
CA VAL A 60 -15.30 26.50 17.44
C VAL A 60 -14.46 25.51 18.26
N GLU A 61 -14.28 25.76 19.56
CA GLU A 61 -13.54 24.87 20.46
C GLU A 61 -14.19 23.48 20.52
N SER A 62 -15.50 23.42 20.74
CA SER A 62 -16.24 22.16 20.83
C SER A 62 -16.12 21.33 19.55
N ARG A 63 -16.32 21.94 18.37
CA ARG A 63 -16.25 21.23 17.08
C ARG A 63 -14.85 20.73 16.76
N ILE A 64 -13.81 21.46 17.16
CA ILE A 64 -12.42 21.06 16.90
C ILE A 64 -11.93 20.02 17.90
N LEU A 65 -12.26 20.16 19.17
CA LEU A 65 -11.98 19.12 20.16
C LEU A 65 -12.72 17.83 19.78
N HIS A 66 -13.96 17.94 19.32
CA HIS A 66 -14.71 16.82 18.75
C HIS A 66 -13.93 16.22 17.56
N LEU A 67 -13.58 17.01 16.53
CA LEU A 67 -12.81 16.55 15.37
C LEU A 67 -11.47 15.88 15.76
N LEU A 68 -10.75 16.39 16.75
CA LEU A 68 -9.49 15.81 17.21
C LEU A 68 -9.69 14.51 17.99
N GLN A 69 -10.79 14.40 18.75
CA GLN A 69 -11.13 13.22 19.53
C GLN A 69 -11.68 12.10 18.63
N THR A 70 -12.48 12.48 17.64
CA THR A 70 -13.31 11.58 16.86
C THR A 70 -12.76 11.33 15.44
N GLY A 71 -11.92 12.24 14.95
CA GLY A 71 -11.35 12.27 13.60
C GLY A 71 -12.36 12.73 12.56
N SER A 72 -12.66 11.88 11.59
CA SER A 72 -13.70 12.15 10.58
C SER A 72 -15.08 12.29 11.27
N PRO A 73 -15.77 13.43 11.13
CA PRO A 73 -17.15 13.59 11.59
C PRO A 73 -18.11 12.57 10.97
N SER A 74 -17.84 12.16 9.73
CA SER A 74 -18.62 11.16 9.00
C SER A 74 -18.56 9.77 9.65
N LYS A 75 -17.58 9.51 10.52
CA LYS A 75 -17.48 8.29 11.33
C LYS A 75 -18.64 8.09 12.31
N PHE A 76 -19.39 9.15 12.63
CA PHE A 76 -20.54 9.13 13.56
C PHE A 76 -21.87 9.33 12.85
N LEU A 77 -21.87 9.44 11.51
CA LEU A 77 -23.11 9.39 10.76
C LEU A 77 -23.69 7.98 10.93
N ILE A 78 -24.78 7.90 11.70
CA ILE A 78 -25.61 6.69 11.78
C ILE A 78 -26.41 6.63 10.47
N SER A 79 -25.71 6.32 9.38
CA SER A 79 -26.37 5.94 8.13
C SER A 79 -26.64 4.44 8.17
N ALA A 80 -27.75 3.98 7.61
CA ALA A 80 -28.00 2.55 7.47
C ALA A 80 -26.80 1.85 6.79
N PRO A 81 -26.40 0.66 7.26
CA PRO A 81 -25.33 -0.10 6.64
C PRO A 81 -25.61 -0.29 5.15
N PRO A 82 -24.55 -0.39 4.32
CA PRO A 82 -24.72 -0.44 2.88
C PRO A 82 -25.52 -1.69 2.47
N VAL A 83 -26.41 -1.53 1.49
CA VAL A 83 -27.15 -2.64 0.89
C VAL A 83 -26.30 -3.20 -0.26
N PHE A 84 -25.19 -3.86 0.06
CA PHE A 84 -24.48 -4.71 -0.90
C PHE A 84 -24.16 -6.05 -0.25
N ASN A 85 -24.25 -7.12 -1.04
CA ASN A 85 -23.83 -8.43 -0.58
C ASN A 85 -22.31 -8.56 -0.75
N ALA A 86 -21.55 -8.51 0.35
CA ALA A 86 -20.10 -8.66 0.30
C ALA A 86 -19.64 -9.97 -0.37
N SER A 87 -20.52 -10.99 -0.38
CA SER A 87 -20.26 -12.29 -0.99
C SER A 87 -20.31 -12.28 -2.53
N GLU A 88 -20.93 -11.26 -3.12
CA GLU A 88 -21.08 -11.11 -4.57
C GLU A 88 -19.99 -10.23 -5.20
N VAL A 89 -19.15 -9.61 -4.36
CA VAL A 89 -18.05 -8.76 -4.84
C VAL A 89 -16.96 -9.62 -5.47
N SER A 90 -16.53 -9.24 -6.68
CA SER A 90 -15.46 -9.95 -7.37
C SER A 90 -14.09 -9.68 -6.74
N TYR A 91 -13.21 -10.68 -6.84
CA TYR A 91 -11.78 -10.52 -6.59
C TYR A 91 -11.21 -9.36 -7.42
N PRO A 92 -10.29 -8.53 -6.88
CA PRO A 92 -9.61 -8.63 -5.58
C PRO A 92 -10.22 -7.74 -4.47
N LEU A 93 -11.53 -7.45 -4.52
CA LEU A 93 -12.18 -6.51 -3.59
C LEU A 93 -12.97 -7.21 -2.46
N THR A 94 -12.89 -8.53 -2.36
CA THR A 94 -13.70 -9.32 -1.41
C THR A 94 -13.44 -8.92 0.05
N LYS A 95 -12.18 -8.71 0.42
CA LYS A 95 -11.81 -8.32 1.80
C LYS A 95 -12.12 -6.85 2.09
N ILE A 96 -12.02 -5.98 1.07
CA ILE A 96 -12.44 -4.58 1.17
C ILE A 96 -13.96 -4.50 1.40
N ALA A 97 -14.74 -5.30 0.67
CA ALA A 97 -16.19 -5.39 0.85
C ALA A 97 -16.58 -5.76 2.29
N GLN A 98 -15.88 -6.73 2.88
CA GLN A 98 -16.07 -7.12 4.28
C GLN A 98 -15.72 -5.98 5.24
N GLY A 99 -14.65 -5.24 4.99
CA GLY A 99 -14.27 -4.06 5.79
C GLY A 99 -15.28 -2.92 5.71
N LEU A 100 -15.96 -2.77 4.56
CA LEU A 100 -16.99 -1.75 4.33
C LEU A 100 -18.36 -2.09 4.94
N ALA A 101 -18.64 -3.36 5.22
CA ALA A 101 -19.97 -3.82 5.66
C ALA A 101 -20.52 -3.10 6.90
N ASN A 102 -19.63 -2.57 7.76
CA ASN A 102 -20.00 -1.87 8.99
C ASN A 102 -19.69 -0.36 8.94
N ILE A 103 -19.44 0.21 7.75
CA ILE A 103 -19.09 1.61 7.59
C ILE A 103 -20.24 2.38 6.95
N ALA A 104 -20.52 3.55 7.51
CA ALA A 104 -21.54 4.46 7.02
C ALA A 104 -21.28 4.86 5.55
N ARG A 105 -22.37 5.01 4.79
CA ARG A 105 -22.33 5.51 3.42
C ARG A 105 -21.79 6.94 3.39
N ASP A 106 -21.20 7.31 2.27
CA ASP A 106 -20.61 8.63 1.99
C ASP A 106 -19.42 9.00 2.90
N GLN A 107 -18.90 8.04 3.67
CA GLN A 107 -17.70 8.23 4.49
C GLN A 107 -16.42 8.10 3.65
N GLU A 108 -15.43 8.95 3.95
CA GLU A 108 -14.07 8.78 3.43
C GLU A 108 -13.36 7.61 4.12
N VAL A 109 -12.92 6.64 3.33
CA VAL A 109 -12.28 5.40 3.78
C VAL A 109 -10.87 5.27 3.19
N VAL A 110 -10.00 4.55 3.89
CA VAL A 110 -8.61 4.37 3.45
C VAL A 110 -8.35 2.96 2.94
N VAL A 111 -7.74 2.86 1.75
CA VAL A 111 -7.20 1.60 1.21
C VAL A 111 -5.69 1.72 1.13
N LEU A 112 -5.00 0.70 1.64
CA LEU A 112 -3.54 0.63 1.62
C LEU A 112 -3.06 -0.18 0.43
N VAL A 113 -2.08 0.32 -0.31
CA VAL A 113 -1.56 -0.38 -1.50
C VAL A 113 -0.05 -0.48 -1.41
N SER A 114 0.51 -1.64 -1.72
CA SER A 114 1.96 -1.78 -1.89
C SER A 114 2.25 -2.54 -3.17
N SER A 115 3.23 -2.06 -3.93
CA SER A 115 3.77 -2.79 -5.06
C SER A 115 5.23 -3.13 -4.86
N GLY A 116 5.67 -4.21 -5.50
CA GLY A 116 7.04 -4.66 -5.35
C GLY A 116 7.36 -5.98 -6.03
N ALA A 117 8.65 -6.30 -6.04
CA ALA A 117 9.14 -7.54 -6.63
C ALA A 117 8.66 -8.79 -5.89
N TYR A 118 8.55 -8.74 -4.55
CA TYR A 118 8.22 -9.88 -3.69
C TYR A 118 8.99 -11.16 -4.07
N ASN A 119 10.32 -11.06 -4.17
CA ASN A 119 11.21 -12.13 -4.64
C ASN A 119 12.17 -12.65 -3.54
N PRO A 120 11.68 -13.40 -2.53
CA PRO A 120 10.28 -13.69 -2.21
C PRO A 120 9.64 -12.63 -1.27
N VAL A 121 8.33 -12.76 -1.00
CA VAL A 121 7.67 -12.05 0.11
C VAL A 121 8.25 -12.53 1.47
N HIS A 122 8.23 -11.67 2.47
CA HIS A 122 8.60 -11.96 3.85
C HIS A 122 7.65 -11.21 4.81
N MET A 123 7.67 -11.58 6.08
CA MET A 123 6.70 -11.11 7.08
C MET A 123 6.77 -9.61 7.34
N LEU A 124 7.93 -8.94 7.17
CA LEU A 124 7.98 -7.47 7.26
C LEU A 124 7.15 -6.76 6.18
N HIS A 125 6.93 -7.35 4.99
CA HIS A 125 6.01 -6.77 4.00
C HIS A 125 4.58 -6.76 4.52
N ILE A 126 4.13 -7.89 5.09
CA ILE A 126 2.79 -8.03 5.65
C ILE A 126 2.64 -7.13 6.89
N ARG A 127 3.65 -7.12 7.75
CA ARG A 127 3.68 -6.30 8.96
C ARG A 127 3.58 -4.80 8.66
N ALA A 128 4.18 -4.32 7.57
CA ALA A 128 4.09 -2.91 7.18
C ALA A 128 2.63 -2.46 7.01
N PHE A 129 1.75 -3.31 6.47
CA PHE A 129 0.32 -3.00 6.39
C PHE A 129 -0.32 -2.85 7.77
N TYR A 130 -0.05 -3.77 8.70
CA TYR A 130 -0.59 -3.71 10.06
C TYR A 130 -0.12 -2.45 10.80
N VAL A 131 1.16 -2.11 10.71
CA VAL A 131 1.72 -0.89 11.32
C VAL A 131 1.09 0.36 10.69
N ALA A 132 0.99 0.40 9.36
CA ALA A 132 0.35 1.51 8.64
C ALA A 132 -1.11 1.69 9.06
N ARG A 133 -1.88 0.60 9.09
CA ARG A 133 -3.28 0.60 9.52
C ARG A 133 -3.43 1.12 10.96
N GLN A 134 -2.68 0.54 11.89
CA GLN A 134 -2.71 0.96 13.29
C GLN A 134 -2.37 2.45 13.43
N HIS A 135 -1.36 2.93 12.70
CA HIS A 135 -0.96 4.33 12.73
C HIS A 135 -2.07 5.26 12.21
N ILE A 136 -2.74 4.89 11.12
CA ILE A 136 -3.83 5.67 10.52
C ILE A 136 -5.04 5.73 11.46
N GLU A 137 -5.49 4.57 11.93
CA GLU A 137 -6.66 4.45 12.80
C GLU A 137 -6.41 5.10 14.18
N SER A 138 -5.18 5.09 14.68
CA SER A 138 -4.84 5.68 15.98
C SER A 138 -4.68 7.20 15.94
N ASN A 139 -3.97 7.73 14.92
CA ASN A 139 -3.59 9.15 14.87
C ASN A 139 -4.58 10.03 14.11
N TYR A 140 -5.22 9.50 13.07
CA TYR A 140 -6.14 10.25 12.22
C TYR A 140 -7.59 9.80 12.37
N LYS A 141 -7.81 8.63 13.01
CA LYS A 141 -9.11 7.98 13.24
C LYS A 141 -9.92 7.68 11.97
N PHE A 142 -9.29 7.66 10.80
CA PHE A 142 -9.91 7.21 9.55
C PHE A 142 -9.98 5.69 9.48
N PRO A 143 -11.09 5.11 9.00
CA PRO A 143 -11.21 3.67 8.88
C PRO A 143 -10.37 3.16 7.71
N VAL A 144 -9.53 2.16 8.00
CA VAL A 144 -8.79 1.43 6.97
C VAL A 144 -9.58 0.18 6.62
N VAL A 145 -10.18 0.17 5.42
CA VAL A 145 -11.14 -0.86 5.00
C VAL A 145 -10.48 -2.09 4.42
N GLY A 146 -9.27 -1.94 3.88
CA GLY A 146 -8.55 -3.04 3.30
C GLY A 146 -7.17 -2.64 2.79
N ALA A 147 -6.47 -3.64 2.29
CA ALA A 147 -5.16 -3.48 1.71
C ALA A 147 -5.02 -4.37 0.47
N ILE A 148 -4.30 -3.86 -0.52
CA ILE A 148 -3.96 -4.57 -1.74
C ILE A 148 -2.44 -4.68 -1.88
N ILE A 149 -1.97 -5.91 -2.11
CA ILE A 149 -0.60 -6.19 -2.52
C ILE A 149 -0.58 -6.49 -4.01
N SER A 150 0.13 -5.66 -4.78
CA SER A 150 0.27 -5.81 -6.22
C SER A 150 1.71 -6.21 -6.58
N PRO A 151 1.99 -7.47 -6.94
CA PRO A 151 3.32 -7.85 -7.38
C PRO A 151 3.66 -7.25 -8.74
N CYS A 152 4.89 -6.76 -8.87
CA CYS A 152 5.37 -6.24 -10.15
C CYS A 152 5.54 -7.34 -11.20
N HIS A 153 5.47 -6.94 -12.47
CA HIS A 153 5.65 -7.80 -13.64
C HIS A 153 6.99 -8.57 -13.65
N ASP A 154 6.99 -9.77 -14.23
CA ASP A 154 8.21 -10.52 -14.53
C ASP A 154 8.93 -9.85 -15.70
N THR A 155 10.09 -9.25 -15.49
CA THR A 155 10.95 -8.77 -16.60
C THR A 155 11.69 -9.94 -17.28
N TYR A 156 11.00 -11.05 -17.54
CA TYR A 156 11.49 -12.13 -18.40
C TYR A 156 11.43 -11.63 -19.85
N GLY A 157 12.58 -11.61 -20.53
CA GLY A 157 12.60 -11.70 -22.00
C GLY A 157 12.46 -10.44 -22.87
N VAL A 158 12.06 -9.25 -22.40
CA VAL A 158 12.14 -8.07 -23.31
C VAL A 158 13.59 -7.60 -23.40
N SER A 159 14.17 -7.69 -24.59
CA SER A 159 15.50 -7.14 -24.88
C SER A 159 15.50 -5.65 -24.55
N ALA A 160 16.60 -5.18 -23.96
CA ALA A 160 16.80 -3.79 -23.53
C ALA A 160 16.84 -2.78 -24.70
N ALA A 161 16.36 -3.13 -25.89
CA ALA A 161 16.50 -2.32 -27.10
C ALA A 161 15.36 -1.33 -27.34
N ARG A 162 14.20 -1.41 -26.65
CA ARG A 162 13.02 -0.60 -27.01
C ARG A 162 12.15 -0.02 -25.88
N ILE A 163 12.60 -0.01 -24.63
CA ILE A 163 11.79 0.58 -23.54
C ILE A 163 12.56 1.75 -22.89
N SER A 164 11.88 2.90 -22.89
CA SER A 164 12.30 4.22 -22.42
C SER A 164 12.91 4.19 -20.99
N PRO A 165 13.85 5.10 -20.65
CA PRO A 165 14.75 4.94 -19.50
C PRO A 165 14.16 5.35 -18.15
N VAL A 166 12.84 5.29 -17.97
CA VAL A 166 12.17 5.78 -16.77
C VAL A 166 11.35 4.64 -16.15
N ILE A 167 11.99 3.95 -15.20
CA ILE A 167 11.44 3.20 -14.05
C ILE A 167 11.38 1.65 -14.10
N ASP A 168 11.46 0.96 -15.24
CA ASP A 168 11.21 -0.49 -15.23
C ASP A 168 12.40 -1.44 -15.37
N LEU A 169 12.97 -1.77 -14.21
CA LEU A 169 14.13 -2.66 -14.11
C LEU A 169 14.26 -3.33 -12.72
N VAL A 170 13.23 -3.36 -11.86
CA VAL A 170 13.46 -3.65 -10.42
C VAL A 170 13.92 -5.08 -10.13
N VAL A 171 13.33 -6.11 -10.74
CA VAL A 171 13.75 -7.51 -10.51
C VAL A 171 15.05 -7.81 -11.24
N ARG A 172 15.14 -7.43 -12.53
CA ARG A 172 16.29 -7.71 -13.38
C ARG A 172 17.51 -6.84 -13.08
N THR A 173 17.38 -5.60 -12.59
CA THR A 173 18.54 -4.77 -12.16
C THR A 173 19.04 -5.18 -10.80
N LYS A 174 18.16 -5.54 -9.85
CA LYS A 174 18.60 -6.06 -8.54
C LYS A 174 19.27 -7.44 -8.66
N ASN A 175 18.81 -8.28 -9.58
CA ASN A 175 19.32 -9.64 -9.77
C ASN A 175 20.06 -9.86 -11.11
N ARG A 176 20.50 -8.79 -11.79
CA ARG A 176 21.11 -8.87 -13.15
C ARG A 176 22.29 -9.84 -13.21
N ARG A 177 23.03 -9.92 -12.10
CA ARG A 177 24.22 -10.75 -11.94
C ARG A 177 23.89 -12.20 -11.57
N LYS A 178 22.63 -12.50 -11.21
CA LYS A 178 22.19 -13.81 -10.70
C LYS A 178 20.75 -14.15 -11.15
N PRO A 179 20.53 -14.39 -12.46
CA PRO A 179 19.19 -14.66 -13.01
C PRO A 179 18.51 -15.90 -12.40
N ARG A 180 19.30 -16.86 -11.89
CA ARG A 180 18.78 -18.05 -11.19
C ARG A 180 18.06 -17.71 -9.88
N GLU A 181 18.40 -16.60 -9.23
CA GLU A 181 17.75 -16.14 -8.00
C GLU A 181 16.43 -15.37 -8.26
N MET A 182 15.98 -15.27 -9.51
CA MET A 182 14.70 -14.64 -9.86
C MET A 182 13.58 -15.68 -9.84
N ILE A 183 12.72 -15.61 -8.82
CA ILE A 183 11.56 -16.48 -8.70
C ILE A 183 10.50 -16.08 -9.74
N PRO A 184 9.98 -17.01 -10.55
CA PRO A 184 8.91 -16.76 -11.52
C PRO A 184 7.61 -16.20 -10.93
N LYS A 185 6.85 -15.47 -11.74
CA LYS A 185 5.57 -14.81 -11.40
C LYS A 185 4.56 -15.70 -10.69
N SER A 186 4.37 -16.92 -11.18
CA SER A 186 3.42 -17.90 -10.64
C SER A 186 3.71 -18.22 -9.16
N HIS A 187 4.99 -18.41 -8.84
CA HIS A 187 5.44 -18.66 -7.47
C HIS A 187 5.41 -17.41 -6.61
N ARG A 188 5.74 -16.23 -7.15
CA ARG A 188 5.61 -14.96 -6.40
C ARG A 188 4.16 -14.71 -5.99
N LEU A 189 3.21 -14.94 -6.89
CA LEU A 189 1.79 -14.89 -6.58
C LEU A 189 1.39 -15.95 -5.56
N GLY A 190 1.83 -17.21 -5.73
CA GLY A 190 1.52 -18.29 -4.80
C GLY A 190 2.00 -18.01 -3.38
N MET A 191 3.21 -17.48 -3.24
CA MET A 191 3.74 -17.08 -1.93
C MET A 191 3.00 -15.87 -1.34
N LEU A 192 2.57 -14.90 -2.16
CA LEU A 192 1.78 -13.76 -1.69
C LEU A 192 0.39 -14.16 -1.21
N GLU A 193 -0.28 -15.04 -1.96
CA GLU A 193 -1.56 -15.63 -1.55
C GLU A 193 -1.39 -16.42 -0.24
N ALA A 194 -0.33 -17.23 -0.11
CA ALA A 194 -0.02 -17.95 1.12
C ALA A 194 0.28 -17.00 2.30
N ALA A 195 0.98 -15.89 2.07
CA ALA A 195 1.31 -14.90 3.10
C ALA A 195 0.09 -14.11 3.59
N THR A 196 -0.93 -13.95 2.75
CA THR A 196 -2.15 -13.16 3.05
C THR A 196 -3.37 -14.04 3.37
N MET A 197 -3.21 -15.36 3.34
CA MET A 197 -4.30 -16.34 3.54
C MET A 197 -5.03 -16.15 4.88
N SER A 198 -4.29 -15.88 5.96
CA SER A 198 -4.87 -15.69 7.31
C SER A 198 -5.31 -14.24 7.58
N SER A 199 -5.06 -13.31 6.66
CA SER A 199 -5.49 -11.92 6.82
C SER A 199 -6.93 -11.76 6.36
N SER A 200 -7.76 -11.12 7.18
CA SER A 200 -9.14 -10.78 6.83
C SER A 200 -9.28 -9.52 5.97
N TRP A 201 -8.21 -8.75 5.77
CA TRP A 201 -8.29 -7.41 5.18
C TRP A 201 -7.20 -7.10 4.13
N ILE A 202 -6.19 -7.97 3.98
CA ILE A 202 -5.13 -7.83 2.99
C ILE A 202 -5.37 -8.82 1.86
N GLU A 203 -5.54 -8.33 0.64
CA GLU A 203 -5.76 -9.12 -0.57
C GLU A 203 -4.59 -8.92 -1.54
N VAL A 204 -4.36 -9.91 -2.41
CA VAL A 204 -3.35 -9.80 -3.48
C VAL A 204 -4.12 -9.40 -4.73
N ASP A 205 -3.62 -8.43 -5.50
CA ASP A 205 -4.15 -8.09 -6.81
C ASP A 205 -3.21 -8.64 -7.89
N LYS A 206 -3.79 -9.30 -8.90
CA LYS A 206 -3.06 -9.90 -10.04
C LYS A 206 -2.92 -8.94 -11.22
N TRP A 207 -3.55 -7.77 -11.17
CA TRP A 207 -3.61 -6.87 -12.32
C TRP A 207 -2.23 -6.48 -12.87
N GLU A 208 -1.34 -5.92 -12.03
CA GLU A 208 -0.02 -5.44 -12.48
C GLU A 208 0.87 -6.54 -13.08
N ILE A 209 0.94 -7.70 -12.43
CA ILE A 209 1.78 -8.82 -12.88
C ILE A 209 1.28 -9.48 -14.15
N THR A 210 0.00 -9.31 -14.48
CA THR A 210 -0.67 -9.92 -15.63
C THR A 210 -0.77 -9.01 -16.85
N ARG A 211 -0.38 -7.73 -16.74
CA ARG A 211 -0.32 -6.80 -17.88
C ARG A 211 0.79 -7.18 -18.84
N ARG A 212 0.66 -6.81 -20.12
CA ARG A 212 1.71 -7.05 -21.13
C ARG A 212 2.94 -6.18 -20.93
N ARG A 213 2.76 -4.98 -20.40
CA ARG A 213 3.82 -4.00 -20.18
C ARG A 213 4.08 -3.88 -18.69
N VAL A 214 5.32 -3.56 -18.36
CA VAL A 214 5.65 -3.16 -16.99
C VAL A 214 5.01 -1.79 -16.75
N LEU A 215 4.45 -1.63 -15.55
CA LEU A 215 3.71 -0.47 -15.12
C LEU A 215 4.42 0.19 -13.94
N ASP A 216 4.22 1.50 -13.81
CA ASP A 216 4.70 2.22 -12.65
C ASP A 216 3.75 2.08 -11.46
N TYR A 217 4.24 2.46 -10.28
CA TYR A 217 3.46 2.36 -9.05
C TYR A 217 2.20 3.25 -9.08
N LEU A 218 2.22 4.38 -9.81
CA LEU A 218 1.07 5.27 -9.92
C LEU A 218 -0.08 4.64 -10.71
N SER A 219 0.24 3.89 -11.78
CA SER A 219 -0.75 3.11 -12.53
C SER A 219 -1.44 2.09 -11.63
N THR A 220 -0.69 1.40 -10.76
CA THR A 220 -1.24 0.48 -9.76
C THR A 220 -2.16 1.20 -8.75
N LEU A 221 -1.75 2.37 -8.25
CA LEU A 221 -2.58 3.15 -7.33
C LEU A 221 -3.89 3.63 -7.98
N THR A 222 -3.80 4.06 -9.24
CA THR A 222 -4.93 4.53 -10.04
C THR A 222 -5.90 3.40 -10.30
N HIS A 223 -5.40 2.24 -10.75
CA HIS A 223 -6.20 1.05 -10.93
C HIS A 223 -6.98 0.68 -9.67
N VAL A 224 -6.31 0.63 -8.51
CA VAL A 224 -6.97 0.32 -7.24
C VAL A 224 -8.05 1.33 -6.88
N ARG A 225 -7.81 2.63 -7.08
CA ARG A 225 -8.83 3.66 -6.85
C ARG A 225 -10.04 3.44 -7.74
N GLU A 226 -9.82 3.24 -9.04
CA GLU A 226 -10.88 3.07 -10.05
C GLU A 226 -11.75 1.84 -9.77
N ILE A 227 -11.15 0.68 -9.49
CA ILE A 227 -11.94 -0.54 -9.18
C ILE A 227 -12.74 -0.38 -7.88
N CYS A 228 -12.19 0.31 -6.87
CA CYS A 228 -12.90 0.56 -5.62
C CYS A 228 -14.07 1.51 -5.83
N GLU A 229 -13.87 2.62 -6.52
CA GLU A 229 -14.91 3.61 -6.80
C GLU A 229 -16.00 3.06 -7.73
N ALA A 230 -15.64 2.23 -8.71
CA ALA A 230 -16.59 1.56 -9.59
C ALA A 230 -17.47 0.55 -8.85
N GLN A 231 -16.87 -0.24 -7.95
CA GLN A 231 -17.59 -1.26 -7.19
C GLN A 231 -18.40 -0.68 -6.02
N PHE A 232 -17.91 0.41 -5.43
CA PHE A 232 -18.46 1.02 -4.22
C PHE A 232 -18.64 2.54 -4.38
N PRO A 233 -19.52 3.00 -5.28
CA PRO A 233 -19.66 4.43 -5.61
C PRO A 233 -20.19 5.28 -4.44
N ALA A 234 -20.77 4.65 -3.42
CA ALA A 234 -21.23 5.31 -2.20
C ALA A 234 -20.10 5.65 -1.21
N TYR A 235 -18.85 5.33 -1.51
CA TYR A 235 -17.70 5.59 -0.64
C TYR A 235 -16.66 6.42 -1.36
N LYS A 236 -15.96 7.27 -0.59
CA LYS A 236 -14.82 8.02 -1.10
C LYS A 236 -13.52 7.35 -0.67
N PHE A 237 -12.73 6.88 -1.63
CA PHE A 237 -11.51 6.12 -1.35
C PHE A 237 -10.27 7.01 -1.33
N ARG A 238 -9.59 7.07 -0.18
CA ARG A 238 -8.23 7.58 -0.06
C ARG A 238 -7.24 6.43 -0.16
N VAL A 239 -6.49 6.42 -1.25
CA VAL A 239 -5.47 5.39 -1.51
C VAL A 239 -4.11 5.85 -1.00
N LEU A 240 -3.48 5.04 -0.13
CA LEU A 240 -2.16 5.31 0.43
C LEU A 240 -1.16 4.22 0.05
N TYR A 241 -0.03 4.63 -0.52
CA TYR A 241 1.06 3.72 -0.87
C TYR A 241 1.92 3.35 0.34
N VAL A 242 1.90 2.08 0.75
CA VAL A 242 2.70 1.53 1.85
C VAL A 242 4.07 1.12 1.34
N CYS A 243 5.12 1.66 1.95
CA CYS A 243 6.48 1.36 1.57
C CYS A 243 7.46 1.42 2.74
N GLY A 244 8.66 0.88 2.54
CA GLY A 244 9.77 1.03 3.48
C GLY A 244 10.66 2.23 3.18
N VAL A 245 11.58 2.52 4.09
CA VAL A 245 12.57 3.62 4.03
C VAL A 245 13.33 3.67 2.69
N ASN A 246 13.69 2.51 2.14
CA ASN A 246 14.47 2.44 0.89
C ASN A 246 13.65 2.72 -0.37
N THR A 247 12.32 2.65 -0.27
CA THR A 247 11.41 2.80 -1.40
C THR A 247 10.87 4.22 -1.46
N ILE A 248 10.52 4.83 -0.31
CA ILE A 248 9.96 6.18 -0.28
C ILE A 248 10.87 7.21 -0.96
N VAL A 249 12.19 7.11 -0.78
CA VAL A 249 13.17 7.99 -1.43
C VAL A 249 13.22 7.88 -2.96
N LYS A 250 12.57 6.87 -3.54
CA LYS A 250 12.48 6.64 -4.99
C LYS A 250 11.14 7.09 -5.59
N LEU A 251 10.17 7.43 -4.74
CA LEU A 251 8.86 7.88 -5.21
C LEU A 251 8.94 9.36 -5.59
N SER A 252 8.07 9.79 -6.49
CA SER A 252 7.90 11.20 -6.82
C SER A 252 6.84 11.81 -5.90
N HIS A 253 7.26 12.64 -4.94
CA HIS A 253 6.34 13.39 -4.09
C HIS A 253 5.39 14.30 -4.90
N THR A 254 5.88 14.87 -6.01
CA THR A 254 5.09 15.71 -6.91
C THR A 254 4.02 14.90 -7.60
N ALA A 255 4.37 13.76 -8.20
CA ALA A 255 3.40 12.94 -8.91
C ALA A 255 2.35 12.33 -7.97
N LEU A 256 2.75 11.87 -6.78
CA LEU A 256 1.81 11.42 -5.75
C LEU A 256 0.81 12.52 -5.37
N ARG A 257 1.30 13.73 -5.11
CA ARG A 257 0.45 14.87 -4.72
C ARG A 257 -0.50 15.28 -5.85
N ASP A 258 0.01 15.39 -7.07
CA ASP A 258 -0.75 15.90 -8.20
C ASP A 258 -1.87 14.91 -8.63
N GLU A 259 -1.64 13.60 -8.45
CA GLU A 259 -2.65 12.53 -8.64
C GLU A 259 -3.51 12.26 -7.39
N GLY A 260 -3.31 13.02 -6.31
CA GLY A 260 -4.09 12.92 -5.07
C GLY A 260 -3.85 11.64 -4.26
N PHE A 261 -2.68 11.01 -4.40
CA PHE A 261 -2.26 9.85 -3.61
C PHE A 261 -1.38 10.28 -2.42
N GLY A 262 -1.54 9.59 -1.30
CA GLY A 262 -0.60 9.68 -0.18
C GLY A 262 0.35 8.47 -0.15
N CYS A 263 1.39 8.56 0.65
CA CYS A 263 2.22 7.40 0.98
C CYS A 263 2.46 7.30 2.49
N ILE A 264 2.70 6.09 2.96
CA ILE A 264 3.08 5.80 4.34
C ILE A 264 4.36 4.98 4.33
N ALA A 265 5.41 5.56 4.91
CA ALA A 265 6.69 4.91 5.12
C ALA A 265 6.71 4.25 6.50
N VAL A 266 6.85 2.93 6.53
CA VAL A 266 7.05 2.17 7.75
C VAL A 266 8.54 2.00 7.99
N CYS A 267 9.00 2.43 9.17
CA CYS A 267 10.41 2.37 9.55
C CYS A 267 10.58 1.87 10.99
N ARG A 268 11.79 1.43 11.32
CA ARG A 268 12.16 1.17 12.72
C ARG A 268 12.48 2.50 13.41
N PRO A 269 12.36 2.59 14.75
CA PRO A 269 12.50 3.86 15.48
C PRO A 269 13.87 4.51 15.30
N ASN A 270 14.92 3.68 15.17
CA ASN A 270 16.28 4.14 14.89
C ASN A 270 16.50 4.69 13.47
N GLN A 271 15.53 4.54 12.56
CA GLN A 271 15.59 5.02 11.19
C GLN A 271 14.79 6.32 10.98
N THR A 272 13.92 6.69 11.92
CA THR A 272 12.98 7.81 11.77
C THR A 272 13.69 9.12 11.52
N GLU A 273 14.70 9.46 12.33
CA GLU A 273 15.42 10.73 12.20
C GLU A 273 16.12 10.86 10.83
N MET A 274 16.80 9.80 10.40
CA MET A 274 17.47 9.74 9.09
C MET A 274 16.47 9.88 7.94
N LEU A 275 15.30 9.23 8.06
CA LEU A 275 14.24 9.30 7.06
C LEU A 275 13.64 10.71 7.00
N MET A 276 13.32 11.31 8.14
CA MET A 276 12.77 12.66 8.21
C MET A 276 13.74 13.69 7.63
N LYS A 277 15.05 13.53 7.88
CA LYS A 277 16.09 14.38 7.27
C LYS A 277 16.13 14.26 5.73
N HIS A 278 15.91 13.07 5.18
CA HIS A 278 15.86 12.84 3.72
C HIS A 278 14.57 13.35 3.07
N LEU A 279 13.43 13.11 3.72
CA LEU A 279 12.12 13.56 3.23
C LEU A 279 12.06 15.09 3.21
N GLY A 280 12.60 15.78 4.22
CA GLY A 280 12.60 17.23 4.27
C GLY A 280 11.18 17.83 4.16
N ALA A 281 11.09 19.15 3.97
CA ALA A 281 9.80 19.86 3.98
C ALA A 281 8.90 19.53 2.77
N LYS A 282 9.45 18.96 1.70
CA LYS A 282 8.70 18.68 0.45
C LYS A 282 7.72 17.51 0.58
N TRP A 283 8.00 16.61 1.52
CA TRP A 283 7.23 15.39 1.72
C TRP A 283 6.25 15.47 2.89
N SER A 284 6.34 16.51 3.72
CA SER A 284 5.51 16.67 4.93
C SER A 284 4.00 16.60 4.67
N LYS A 285 3.58 16.88 3.42
CA LYS A 285 2.18 16.87 2.99
C LYS A 285 1.73 15.60 2.28
N THR A 286 2.67 14.75 1.84
CA THR A 286 2.38 13.58 1.00
C THR A 286 2.75 12.27 1.70
N ALA A 287 3.71 12.31 2.62
CA ALA A 287 4.21 11.15 3.32
C ALA A 287 3.84 11.16 4.80
N ILE A 288 3.30 10.04 5.26
CA ILE A 288 3.16 9.70 6.67
C ILE A 288 4.33 8.80 7.05
N VAL A 289 5.02 9.10 8.14
CA VAL A 289 6.05 8.22 8.69
C VAL A 289 5.46 7.50 9.90
N ALA A 290 5.48 6.17 9.85
CA ALA A 290 4.99 5.29 10.90
C ALA A 290 6.11 4.43 11.46
N GLU A 291 6.28 4.49 12.78
CA GLU A 291 7.29 3.72 13.49
C GLU A 291 6.74 2.35 13.88
N ASP A 292 7.47 1.31 13.50
CA ASP A 292 7.23 -0.04 14.00
C ASP A 292 7.93 -0.24 15.34
N MET A 293 7.21 0.03 16.43
CA MET A 293 7.68 -0.13 17.82
C MET A 293 7.62 -1.58 18.32
N GLY A 294 7.21 -2.54 17.49
CA GLY A 294 7.05 -3.92 17.95
C GLY A 294 8.37 -4.60 18.26
N VAL A 295 8.37 -5.43 19.31
CA VAL A 295 9.47 -6.35 19.60
C VAL A 295 9.38 -7.51 18.63
N LEU A 296 10.44 -7.72 17.86
CA LEU A 296 10.54 -8.76 16.84
C LEU A 296 11.66 -9.72 17.20
N THR A 297 11.57 -10.97 16.74
CA THR A 297 12.71 -11.88 16.81
C THR A 297 13.85 -11.36 15.93
N CYS A 298 15.10 -11.65 16.30
CA CYS A 298 16.27 -11.20 15.55
C CYS A 298 16.21 -11.59 14.06
N GLU A 299 15.69 -12.78 13.76
CA GLU A 299 15.53 -13.27 12.39
C GLU A 299 14.50 -12.45 11.60
N LEU A 300 13.35 -12.18 12.21
CA LEU A 300 12.28 -11.40 11.59
C LEU A 300 12.68 -9.93 11.40
N GLU A 301 13.33 -9.32 12.40
CA GLU A 301 13.81 -7.93 12.30
C GLU A 301 14.84 -7.77 11.17
N ARG A 302 15.63 -8.82 10.92
CA ARG A 302 16.62 -8.87 9.85
C ARG A 302 16.03 -9.31 8.51
N ALA A 303 14.76 -9.68 8.44
CA ALA A 303 14.16 -10.27 7.25
C ALA A 303 14.24 -9.31 6.06
N THR A 304 14.83 -9.78 4.96
CA THR A 304 14.79 -9.12 3.65
C THR A 304 14.70 -10.20 2.59
N SER A 305 14.11 -9.90 1.43
CA SER A 305 14.06 -10.88 0.33
C SER A 305 15.46 -11.40 -0.04
N PHE A 306 16.49 -10.57 0.07
CA PHE A 306 17.89 -10.98 -0.13
C PHE A 306 18.35 -12.02 0.90
N ARG A 307 18.10 -11.78 2.20
CA ARG A 307 18.48 -12.72 3.26
C ARG A 307 17.69 -14.02 3.19
N VAL A 308 16.41 -13.96 2.83
CA VAL A 308 15.61 -15.18 2.60
C VAL A 308 16.23 -16.01 1.48
N ARG A 309 16.58 -15.42 0.33
CA ARG A 309 17.27 -16.15 -0.74
C ARG A 309 18.62 -16.69 -0.29
N LYS A 310 19.38 -15.93 0.51
CA LYS A 310 20.66 -16.40 1.06
C LYS A 310 20.48 -17.65 1.91
N SER A 311 19.53 -17.64 2.86
CA SER A 311 19.22 -18.81 3.69
C SER A 311 18.75 -20.00 2.84
N LEU A 312 17.91 -19.78 1.83
CA LEU A 312 17.48 -20.83 0.89
C LEU A 312 18.66 -21.47 0.13
N ILE A 313 19.61 -20.66 -0.35
CA ILE A 313 20.82 -21.16 -1.02
C ILE A 313 21.66 -22.02 -0.07
N GLN A 314 21.83 -21.54 1.16
CA GLN A 314 22.60 -22.22 2.21
C GLN A 314 21.86 -23.39 2.86
N ASN A 315 20.60 -23.64 2.48
CA ASN A 315 19.72 -24.63 3.10
C ASN A 315 19.48 -24.39 4.61
N GLU A 316 19.47 -23.11 5.02
CA GLU A 316 19.16 -22.69 6.37
C GLU A 316 17.64 -22.44 6.54
N PRO A 317 17.07 -22.68 7.74
CA PRO A 317 15.67 -22.37 8.02
C PRO A 317 15.36 -20.88 7.79
N CYS A 318 14.27 -20.60 7.05
CA CYS A 318 13.82 -19.22 6.82
C CYS A 318 12.37 -18.96 7.25
N ALA A 319 11.71 -19.95 7.88
CA ALA A 319 10.30 -19.87 8.27
C ALA A 319 10.00 -18.68 9.20
N ALA A 320 10.93 -18.29 10.08
CA ALA A 320 10.78 -17.12 10.92
C ALA A 320 10.73 -15.79 10.13
N MET A 321 11.38 -15.73 8.96
CA MET A 321 11.37 -14.55 8.09
C MET A 321 10.13 -14.49 7.20
N VAL A 322 9.62 -15.63 6.71
CA VAL A 322 8.56 -15.66 5.69
C VAL A 322 7.19 -16.12 6.20
N GLY A 323 7.14 -16.72 7.39
CA GLY A 323 5.94 -17.33 7.96
C GLY A 323 5.73 -18.76 7.46
N LYS A 324 4.96 -19.54 8.23
CA LYS A 324 4.73 -20.98 8.00
C LYS A 324 4.20 -21.27 6.59
N HIS A 325 3.10 -20.64 6.18
CA HIS A 325 2.45 -20.93 4.90
C HIS A 325 3.36 -20.66 3.69
N VAL A 326 4.17 -19.61 3.74
CA VAL A 326 5.13 -19.30 2.66
C VAL A 326 6.29 -20.30 2.68
N SER A 327 6.78 -20.67 3.87
CA SER A 327 7.82 -21.70 4.01
C SER A 327 7.35 -23.05 3.46
N ASP A 328 6.13 -23.47 3.80
CA ASP A 328 5.52 -24.71 3.31
C ASP A 328 5.39 -24.68 1.78
N TYR A 329 4.96 -23.55 1.21
CA TYR A 329 4.91 -23.35 -0.24
C TYR A 329 6.29 -23.47 -0.90
N MET A 330 7.32 -22.86 -0.31
CA MET A 330 8.70 -22.91 -0.83
C MET A 330 9.25 -24.34 -0.83
N ILE A 331 8.98 -25.12 0.21
CA ILE A 331 9.38 -26.52 0.33
C ILE A 331 8.66 -27.37 -0.73
N ALA A 332 7.33 -27.25 -0.82
CA ALA A 332 6.52 -28.02 -1.77
C ALA A 332 6.92 -27.78 -3.23
N ASN A 333 7.33 -26.56 -3.59
CA ASN A 333 7.71 -26.19 -4.95
C ASN A 333 9.24 -26.24 -5.19
N ARG A 334 10.01 -26.72 -4.21
CA ARG A 334 11.48 -26.82 -4.23
C ARG A 334 12.18 -25.52 -4.65
N ILE A 335 11.63 -24.39 -4.19
CA ILE A 335 12.12 -23.04 -4.53
C ILE A 335 13.57 -22.85 -4.10
N GLY A 336 13.95 -23.41 -2.93
CA GLY A 336 15.32 -23.33 -2.42
C GLY A 336 16.33 -24.01 -3.33
N ASP A 337 16.02 -25.22 -3.82
CA ASP A 337 16.90 -25.97 -4.74
C ASP A 337 17.05 -25.26 -6.09
N LYS A 338 15.95 -24.70 -6.62
CA LYS A 338 15.94 -23.96 -7.88
C LYS A 338 16.76 -22.67 -7.82
N ILE A 339 16.62 -21.90 -6.74
CA ILE A 339 17.40 -20.68 -6.51
C ILE A 339 18.89 -20.99 -6.28
N ALA A 340 19.19 -22.08 -5.55
CA ALA A 340 20.55 -22.53 -5.29
C ALA A 340 21.27 -23.07 -6.55
N GLY A 341 20.53 -23.35 -7.62
CA GLY A 341 21.05 -23.99 -8.82
C GLY A 341 21.31 -25.49 -8.64
N ARG A 342 20.75 -26.11 -7.58
CA ARG A 342 20.69 -27.57 -7.41
C ARG A 342 19.72 -28.18 -8.42
N GLU A 343 18.67 -27.44 -8.79
CA GLU A 343 17.72 -27.78 -9.84
C GLU A 343 17.49 -26.58 -10.78
N PRO A 344 17.21 -26.81 -12.08
CA PRO A 344 16.80 -25.74 -12.97
C PRO A 344 15.34 -25.35 -12.73
N TRP A 345 14.99 -24.09 -13.01
CA TRP A 345 13.61 -23.67 -13.19
C TRP A 345 13.02 -24.38 -14.41
N THR A 346 11.90 -25.08 -14.25
CA THR A 346 11.22 -25.81 -15.33
C THR A 346 10.43 -24.85 -16.23
N ALA A 347 9.93 -25.35 -17.37
CA ALA A 347 9.00 -24.58 -18.20
C ALA A 347 7.68 -24.31 -17.45
N GLU A 348 7.17 -25.30 -16.72
CA GLU A 348 5.95 -25.21 -15.91
C GLU A 348 6.05 -24.12 -14.83
N ASP A 349 7.21 -23.97 -14.18
CA ASP A 349 7.43 -22.90 -13.19
C ASP A 349 7.22 -21.50 -13.79
N ARG A 350 7.35 -21.35 -15.12
CA ARG A 350 7.20 -20.07 -15.83
C ARG A 350 5.79 -19.84 -16.36
N LEU A 351 4.98 -20.90 -16.45
CA LEU A 351 3.61 -20.80 -16.90
C LEU A 351 2.72 -20.18 -15.83
N TRP A 352 1.61 -19.60 -16.29
CA TRP A 352 0.55 -19.14 -15.40
C TRP A 352 -0.15 -20.34 -14.78
N ARG A 353 -0.56 -20.21 -13.51
CA ARG A 353 -1.44 -21.21 -12.88
C ARG A 353 -2.82 -21.08 -13.53
N ALA A 354 -3.55 -22.18 -13.68
CA ALA A 354 -4.87 -22.17 -14.32
C ALA A 354 -5.82 -21.11 -13.72
N LYS A 355 -5.77 -20.92 -12.40
CA LYS A 355 -6.57 -19.91 -11.68
C LYS A 355 -6.17 -18.45 -11.91
N ASP A 356 -5.00 -18.20 -12.51
CA ASP A 356 -4.50 -16.85 -12.82
C ASP A 356 -4.79 -16.45 -14.27
N LEU A 357 -4.99 -17.42 -15.17
CA LEU A 357 -5.23 -17.20 -16.59
C LEU A 357 -6.36 -16.19 -16.90
N PRO A 358 -7.51 -16.18 -16.17
CA PRO A 358 -8.57 -15.21 -16.45
C PRO A 358 -8.15 -13.75 -16.30
N TYR A 359 -7.06 -13.47 -15.58
CA TYR A 359 -6.55 -12.11 -15.36
C TYR A 359 -5.47 -11.72 -16.37
N VAL A 360 -4.98 -12.64 -17.20
CA VAL A 360 -3.88 -12.41 -18.14
C VAL A 360 -4.38 -11.69 -19.39
N GLU A 361 -3.86 -10.48 -19.64
CA GLU A 361 -4.27 -9.65 -20.78
C GLU A 361 -3.72 -10.13 -22.13
N TYR A 362 -2.61 -10.87 -22.13
CA TYR A 362 -2.01 -11.41 -23.33
C TYR A 362 -2.37 -12.90 -23.44
N SER A 363 -3.24 -13.24 -24.39
CA SER A 363 -3.53 -14.64 -24.73
C SER A 363 -2.33 -15.30 -25.42
N ASP A 364 -2.21 -16.61 -25.24
CA ASP A 364 -1.07 -17.48 -25.60
C ASP A 364 -0.66 -17.54 -27.09
N MET A 365 -1.09 -16.63 -27.96
CA MET A 365 -0.55 -16.55 -29.32
C MET A 365 0.97 -16.25 -29.36
N GLU A 366 1.53 -15.67 -28.29
CA GLU A 366 2.99 -15.48 -28.16
C GLU A 366 3.73 -16.65 -27.48
N ILE A 367 3.03 -17.58 -26.81
CA ILE A 367 3.68 -18.77 -26.19
C ILE A 367 4.14 -19.77 -27.25
N GLN A 368 3.38 -19.95 -28.34
CA GLN A 368 3.83 -20.80 -29.45
C GLN A 368 5.08 -20.25 -30.15
N CYS A 369 5.25 -18.93 -30.23
CA CYS A 369 6.40 -18.32 -30.89
C CYS A 369 7.71 -18.46 -30.08
N LEU A 370 7.61 -18.53 -28.74
CA LEU A 370 8.75 -18.77 -27.84
C LEU A 370 9.11 -20.25 -27.67
N LEU A 371 8.23 -21.17 -28.07
CA LEU A 371 8.51 -22.61 -28.13
C LEU A 371 8.95 -23.08 -29.54
N SER A 372 8.86 -22.20 -30.54
CA SER A 372 9.29 -22.44 -31.93
C SER A 372 10.63 -21.79 -32.29
N GLN A 373 11.40 -21.32 -31.31
CA GLN A 373 12.81 -20.90 -31.44
C GLN A 373 13.64 -21.60 -30.38
#